data_AF-A0A4R3USQ4-F1
#
_entry.id   AF-A0A4R3USQ4-F1
#
_cell.length_a   1.000
_cell.length_b   1.000
_cell.length_c   1.000
_cell.angle_alpha   90.00
_cell.angle_beta   90.00
_cell.angle_gamma   90.00
#
_symmetry.space_group_name_H-M   'P 1'
#
loop_
_entity.id
_entity.type
_entity.pdbx_description
1 polymer ?
#
loop_
_entity_poly.entity_id
_entity_poly.type
_entity_poly.pdbx_seq_one_letter_code
_entity_poly.pdbx_strand_id
1 'polypeptide(L)' 'MTTLTLTFNGPPSQARKALGGLLQRFRSAYFVERSSNEYAVTADDATAAELARQPLWSTRLPQQR' A
#
# COMPACT_ATOMS: atom_id res chain seq x y z
N MET A 1 -1.42 -11.80 -8.85
CA MET A 1 -0.96 -11.16 -7.60
C MET A 1 0.17 -10.23 -7.97
N THR A 2 0.06 -8.97 -7.56
CA THR A 2 0.99 -7.90 -7.87
C THR A 2 1.50 -7.33 -6.55
N THR A 3 2.82 -7.21 -6.42
CA THR A 3 3.42 -6.49 -5.30
C THR A 3 3.59 -5.05 -5.73
N LEU A 4 3.17 -4.08 -4.92
CA LEU A 4 3.40 -2.65 -5.13
C LEU A 4 4.02 -2.04 -3.88
N THR A 5 4.80 -0.99 -4.06
CA THR A 5 5.32 -0.20 -2.94
C THR A 5 4.35 0.94 -2.65
N LEU A 6 3.77 0.96 -1.47
CA LEU A 6 2.96 2.04 -0.93
C LEU A 6 3.84 2.95 -0.06
N THR A 7 3.87 4.23 -0.40
CA THR A 7 4.51 5.27 0.41
C THR A 7 3.43 6.18 0.97
N PHE A 8 3.37 6.32 2.29
CA PHE A 8 2.44 7.21 2.96
C PHE A 8 2.96 8.65 2.90
N ASN A 9 2.13 9.56 2.37
CA ASN A 9 2.49 10.97 2.17
C ASN A 9 2.25 11.86 3.41
N GLY A 10 1.69 11.28 4.48
CA GLY A 10 1.42 11.99 5.74
C GLY A 10 2.47 11.73 6.84
N PRO A 11 2.15 12.12 8.09
CA PRO A 11 3.02 11.89 9.24
C PRO A 11 3.29 10.39 9.47
N PRO A 12 4.54 9.97 9.73
CA PRO A 12 4.89 8.56 9.95
C PRO A 12 4.09 7.87 11.05
N SER A 13 3.76 8.61 12.11
CA SER A 13 2.95 8.13 13.23
C SER A 13 1.53 7.73 12.83
N GLN A 14 1.03 8.21 11.69
CA GLN A 14 -0.30 7.88 11.16
C GLN A 14 -0.27 6.80 10.07
N ALA A 15 0.90 6.52 9.48
CA ALA A 15 1.04 5.63 8.33
C ALA A 15 0.49 4.23 8.62
N ARG A 16 0.90 3.62 9.72
CA ARG A 16 0.45 2.27 10.12
C ARG A 16 -1.04 2.20 10.43
N LYS A 17 -1.61 3.25 11.04
CA LYS A 17 -3.05 3.33 11.32
C LYS A 17 -3.86 3.46 10.03
N ALA A 18 -3.41 4.33 9.12
CA ALA A 18 -4.01 4.49 7.80
C ALA A 18 -3.92 3.20 6.98
N LEU A 19 -2.79 2.49 7.03
CA LEU A 19 -2.60 1.21 6.35
C LEU A 19 -3.54 0.14 6.90
N GLY A 20 -3.65 0.05 8.23
CA GLY A 20 -4.58 -0.89 8.88
C GLY A 20 -6.03 -0.64 8.45
N GLY A 21 -6.47 0.62 8.41
CA GLY A 21 -7.81 0.97 7.93
C GLY A 21 -8.02 0.64 6.45
N LEU A 22 -6.99 0.82 5.63
CA LEU A 22 -7.02 0.50 4.21
C LEU A 22 -7.13 -1.02 3.98
N LEU A 23 -6.27 -1.81 4.63
CA LEU A 23 -6.23 -3.26 4.47
C LEU A 23 -7.41 -4.00 5.09
N GLN A 24 -8.12 -3.40 6.06
CA GLN A 24 -9.39 -3.97 6.54
C GLN A 24 -10.43 -4.13 5.42
N ARG A 25 -10.39 -3.26 4.39
CA ARG A 25 -11.26 -3.37 3.21
C ARG A 25 -10.75 -4.40 2.19
N PHE A 26 -9.48 -4.74 2.23
CA PHE A 26 -8.81 -5.63 1.28
C PHE A 26 -8.24 -6.86 2.00
N ARG A 27 -9.12 -7.77 2.44
CA ARG A 27 -8.79 -8.93 3.29
C ARG A 27 -7.76 -9.91 2.72
N SER A 28 -7.46 -9.86 1.43
CA SER A 28 -6.51 -10.74 0.74
C SER A 28 -5.18 -10.05 0.39
N ALA A 29 -4.88 -8.90 1.00
CA ALA A 29 -3.62 -8.18 0.79
C ALA A 29 -2.63 -8.43 1.94
N TYR A 30 -1.40 -8.74 1.57
CA TYR A 30 -0.27 -8.91 2.50
C TYR A 30 0.61 -7.68 2.45
N PHE A 31 1.19 -7.27 3.57
CA PHE A 31 2.10 -6.12 3.60
C PHE A 31 3.34 -6.41 4.41
N VAL A 32 4.45 -5.79 3.99
CA VAL A 32 5.73 -5.78 4.70
C VAL A 32 6.16 -4.33 4.85
N GLU A 33 6.35 -3.88 6.09
CA GLU A 33 6.90 -2.56 6.39
C GLU A 33 8.40 -2.55 6.02
N ARG A 34 8.78 -1.65 5.09
CA ARG A 34 10.18 -1.41 4.71
C ARG A 34 10.78 -0.23 5.47
N SER A 35 9.95 0.77 5.77
CA SER A 35 10.32 1.96 6.54
C SER A 35 9.07 2.57 7.15
N SER A 36 9.21 3.54 8.04
CA SER A 36 8.09 4.16 8.77
C SER A 36 6.97 4.72 7.89
N ASN A 37 7.26 5.02 6.62
CA ASN A 37 6.29 5.49 5.63
C ASN A 37 6.19 4.57 4.40
N GLU A 38 6.97 3.49 4.32
CA GLU A 38 7.07 2.68 3.10
C GLU A 38 6.71 1.22 3.38
N TYR A 39 5.81 0.68 2.56
CA TYR A 39 5.23 -0.65 2.71
C TYR A 39 5.20 -1.37 1.37
N ALA A 40 5.74 -2.58 1.31
CA ALA A 40 5.53 -3.47 0.18
C ALA A 40 4.21 -4.21 0.39
N VAL A 41 3.22 -3.98 -0.47
CA VAL A 41 1.89 -4.60 -0.40
C VAL A 41 1.68 -5.52 -1.59
N THR A 42 1.37 -6.79 -1.30
CA THR A 42 1.05 -7.81 -2.30
C THR A 42 -0.44 -8.08 -2.27
N ALA A 43 -1.11 -7.86 -3.39
CA ALA A 43 -2.55 -8.08 -3.52
C ALA A 43 -2.91 -8.57 -4.93
N ASP A 44 -4.18 -8.84 -5.19
CA ASP A 44 -4.70 -9.00 -6.55
C ASP A 44 -4.68 -7.67 -7.32
N ASP A 45 -4.84 -7.74 -8.64
CA ASP A 45 -4.70 -6.57 -9.52
C ASP A 45 -5.80 -5.52 -9.27
N ALA A 46 -7.01 -5.95 -8.92
CA ALA A 46 -8.12 -5.04 -8.61
C ALA A 46 -7.83 -4.29 -7.30
N THR A 47 -7.40 -5.00 -6.26
CA THR A 47 -6.95 -4.38 -5.00
C THR A 47 -5.77 -3.44 -5.24
N ALA A 48 -4.77 -3.85 -6.04
CA ALA A 48 -3.61 -3.02 -6.36
C ALA A 48 -4.02 -1.69 -7.04
N ALA A 49 -4.96 -1.75 -7.99
CA ALA A 49 -5.50 -0.55 -8.64
C ALA A 49 -6.25 0.38 -7.66
N GLU A 50 -7.00 -0.20 -6.71
CA GLU A 50 -7.71 0.57 -5.69
C GLU A 50 -6.76 1.20 -4.66
N LEU A 51 -5.68 0.50 -4.30
CA LEU A 51 -4.60 1.04 -3.47
C LEU A 51 -3.88 2.21 -4.16
N ALA A 52 -3.68 2.13 -5.47
CA ALA A 52 -3.07 3.19 -6.27
C ALA A 52 -3.93 4.47 -6.37
N ARG A 53 -5.24 4.36 -6.11
CA ARG A 53 -6.18 5.49 -6.12
C ARG A 53 -6.29 6.21 -4.77
N GLN A 54 -5.59 5.74 -3.74
CA GLN A 54 -5.74 6.31 -2.41
C GLN A 54 -5.01 7.66 -2.30
N PRO A 55 -5.68 8.75 -1.90
CA PRO A 55 -5.14 10.11 -1.99
C PRO A 55 -3.95 10.37 -1.05
N LEU A 56 -3.86 9.65 0.07
CA LEU A 56 -2.77 9.78 1.04
C LEU A 56 -1.56 8.87 0.74
N TRP A 57 -1.63 8.11 -0.35
CA TRP A 57 -0.66 7.08 -0.68
C TRP A 57 -0.09 7.26 -2.08
N SER A 58 1.22 7.26 -2.18
CA SER A 58 1.92 7.13 -3.45
C SER A 58 2.21 5.67 -3.71
N THR A 59 1.94 5.20 -4.93
CA THR A 59 2.26 3.83 -5.33
C THR A 59 3.42 3.82 -6.31
N ARG A 60 4.32 2.85 -6.14
CA ARG A 60 5.25 2.43 -7.18
C ARG A 60 4.97 0.96 -7.50
N LEU A 61 4.52 0.72 -8.72
CA LEU A 61 4.50 -0.62 -9.27
C LEU A 61 5.94 -1.06 -9.58
N PRO A 62 6.28 -2.35 -9.41
CA PRO A 62 7.51 -2.90 -9.93
C PRO A 62 7.45 -2.68 -11.43
N GLN A 63 8.34 -1.83 -11.91
CA GLN A 63 8.41 -1.41 -13.30
C GLN A 63 8.54 -2.66 -14.17
N GLN A 64 7.43 -3.08 -14.80
CA GLN A 64 7.48 -4.08 -15.86
C GLN A 64 8.16 -3.40 -17.03
N ARG A 65 9.45 -3.68 -17.21
CA ARG A 65 10.21 -3.26 -18.39
C ARG A 65 9.92 -4.21 -19.54
#